data_AF-A0A1C4RJT8-F1
#
_entry.id   AF-A0A1C4RJT8-F1
#
_cell.length_a   1.000
_cell.length_b   1.000
_cell.length_c   1.000
_cell.angle_alpha   90.00
_cell.angle_beta   90.00
_cell.angle_gamma   90.00
#
_symmetry.space_group_name_H-M   'P 1'
#
loop_
_entity.id
_entity.type
_entity.pdbx_description
1 polymer ?
#
loop_
_entity_poly.entity_id
_entity_poly.type
_entity_poly.pdbx_seq_one_letter_code
_entity_poly.pdbx_strand_id
1 'polypeptide(L)'
;WRAALRLPLAGFGGWRSGGPVGCPMGGGHGFWPADRERLEAALPGMGRRLAAAVPAGARRVLVLGNEELMYAPLRLAQALQAALRPPGAEAAAAGAPAPGAAHPSRPQAVVLYSTTTRSPVLAVDDPGYAIRSRIVFPAHDRPTDGGSQERYAYNVRGFDAVVCVVDSAGDTAALHAPGGLLDRLAGLTDTVLVAVVPSHRPNGSIRTMTETARRPLPEPLRGPDFSSYRPDEVGWLLKDLSGVELEAPTEEREEAIQSGGAHYAESLPVEYQPTAEYVELFRSALAGSAARIARAVGAVTELVLAERGPDAVLVSLARAGTPVGVLMRRWARHAHGLELPHYAVSIVRGRGIDANALRWLAAHHDPADAVFVDGWTGKGAITRELADAVAEFDGFNPDIAVLADPGGCVSTYGTRDDFLIPSACLNSTVSGLISRTVLNADLIGPDDFHGAKFYRELLDADVSGFFLDTVAAEFDTVGDVVADDVKSLRGQDRSPTWAGWRAVERISEEYGIGDVNLVKPGVGETTRVLLRRVPWKILAQRGAGADLDHVRLLAAQRGVPVEEVDGLPYSCVGLIHPRYTRGATGTDGKAVGSK
;
A
#
# COMPACT_ATOMS: atom_id res chain seq x y z
N TRP A 1 0.45 -9.11 37.82
CA TRP A 1 0.83 -9.38 36.42
C TRP A 1 2.30 -9.77 36.36
N ARG A 2 2.63 -11.07 36.44
CA ARG A 2 3.96 -11.54 36.05
C ARG A 2 3.95 -11.66 34.53
N ALA A 3 4.75 -10.84 33.86
CA ALA A 3 4.72 -10.67 32.41
C ALA A 3 5.16 -11.96 31.70
N ALA A 4 4.36 -12.43 30.74
CA ALA A 4 4.81 -13.43 29.78
C ALA A 4 5.89 -12.78 28.90
N LEU A 5 7.09 -13.36 28.87
CA LEU A 5 8.18 -12.85 28.04
C LEU A 5 7.90 -13.29 26.59
N ARG A 6 7.57 -12.32 25.72
CA ARG A 6 7.34 -12.56 24.28
C ARG A 6 8.69 -12.71 23.59
N LEU A 7 8.93 -13.87 23.00
CA LEU A 7 10.13 -14.14 22.22
C LEU A 7 9.73 -14.28 20.75
N PRO A 8 9.83 -13.20 19.95
CA PRO A 8 9.76 -13.36 18.51
C PRO A 8 10.96 -14.21 18.08
N LEU A 9 10.70 -15.35 17.45
CA LEU A 9 11.77 -16.21 16.91
C LEU A 9 12.32 -15.70 15.57
N ALA A 10 11.88 -14.52 15.11
CA ALA A 10 12.47 -13.79 14.01
C ALA A 10 13.78 -13.09 14.45
N GLY A 11 14.82 -13.17 13.62
CA GLY A 11 16.07 -12.42 13.77
C GLY A 11 17.30 -13.29 14.02
N PHE A 12 18.04 -13.54 12.93
CA PHE A 12 19.49 -13.73 12.97
C PHE A 12 20.13 -12.54 12.27
N GLY A 13 20.97 -11.80 12.99
CA GLY A 13 21.87 -10.81 12.42
C GLY A 13 23.05 -11.52 11.74
N GLY A 14 23.44 -10.99 10.58
CA GLY A 14 24.50 -11.57 9.76
C GLY A 14 24.01 -12.65 8.81
N TRP A 15 23.02 -12.32 7.98
CA TRP A 15 22.88 -12.68 6.57
C TRP A 15 21.56 -12.06 6.09
N ARG A 16 21.60 -11.35 4.96
CA ARG A 16 20.41 -10.83 4.28
C ARG A 16 19.44 -12.01 4.05
N SER A 17 18.14 -11.80 4.27
CA SER A 17 17.03 -12.76 4.05
C SER A 17 17.19 -14.15 4.72
N GLY A 18 16.56 -14.43 5.87
CA GLY A 18 16.78 -15.72 6.51
C GLY A 18 15.96 -16.15 7.74
N GLY A 19 14.76 -15.63 7.96
CA GLY A 19 13.70 -16.58 8.37
C GLY A 19 13.28 -17.32 7.10
N PRO A 20 12.84 -18.59 7.12
CA PRO A 20 12.40 -19.21 5.89
C PRO A 20 11.06 -18.58 5.48
N VAL A 21 11.14 -17.48 4.73
CA VAL A 21 10.04 -16.98 3.93
C VAL A 21 9.65 -18.14 3.01
N GLY A 22 8.43 -18.66 3.18
CA GLY A 22 7.91 -19.78 2.40
C GLY A 22 8.12 -21.19 2.97
N CYS A 23 8.45 -21.39 4.25
CA CYS A 23 8.34 -22.72 4.88
C CYS A 23 6.94 -22.89 5.52
N PRO A 24 6.17 -23.93 5.18
CA PRO A 24 4.94 -24.36 5.85
C PRO A 24 5.22 -24.78 7.30
N MET A 25 5.35 -23.80 8.19
CA MET A 25 5.57 -24.07 9.61
C MET A 25 4.27 -24.45 10.35
N GLY A 26 3.12 -24.32 9.67
CA GLY A 26 1.82 -24.79 10.13
C GLY A 26 1.59 -26.26 9.73
N GLY A 27 1.20 -27.10 10.69
CA GLY A 27 1.00 -28.53 10.48
C GLY A 27 -0.11 -28.90 9.48
N GLY A 28 -0.91 -27.94 9.00
CA GLY A 28 -2.08 -28.17 8.16
C GLY A 28 -1.80 -28.72 6.75
N HIS A 29 -0.57 -28.60 6.25
CA HIS A 29 -0.21 -29.02 4.88
C HIS A 29 0.93 -30.05 4.80
N GLY A 30 1.44 -30.52 5.94
CA GLY A 30 2.64 -31.35 6.00
C GLY A 30 3.93 -30.57 5.68
N PHE A 31 5.08 -31.24 5.83
CA PHE A 31 6.41 -30.66 5.53
C PHE A 31 7.00 -31.35 4.30
N TRP A 32 7.31 -30.59 3.25
CA TRP A 32 8.12 -31.10 2.14
C TRP A 32 9.57 -31.32 2.61
N PRO A 33 10.38 -32.16 1.92
CA PRO A 33 11.77 -32.39 2.29
C PRO A 33 12.58 -31.08 2.47
N ALA A 34 12.41 -30.12 1.56
CA ALA A 34 13.08 -28.81 1.63
C ALA A 34 12.61 -27.96 2.84
N ASP A 35 11.35 -28.09 3.27
CA ASP A 35 10.84 -27.40 4.46
C ASP A 35 11.43 -27.97 5.73
N ARG A 36 11.56 -29.30 5.77
CA ARG A 36 12.22 -30.01 6.86
C ARG A 36 13.68 -29.55 6.98
N GLU A 37 14.43 -29.54 5.90
CA GLU A 37 15.83 -29.08 5.90
C GLU A 37 15.98 -27.65 6.42
N ARG A 38 15.11 -26.73 5.98
CA ARG A 38 15.10 -25.34 6.45
C ARG A 38 14.80 -25.23 7.95
N LEU A 39 13.82 -25.99 8.44
CA LEU A 39 13.50 -26.04 9.86
C LEU A 39 14.68 -26.61 10.67
N GLU A 40 15.26 -27.73 10.24
CA GLU A 40 16.41 -28.37 10.90
C GLU A 40 17.60 -27.42 11.06
N ALA A 41 17.89 -26.62 10.03
CA ALA A 41 18.95 -25.62 10.08
C ALA A 41 18.68 -24.51 11.10
N ALA A 42 17.41 -24.10 11.29
CA ALA A 42 17.03 -23.01 12.19
C ALA A 42 16.89 -23.44 13.66
N LEU A 43 16.52 -24.71 13.92
CA LEU A 43 16.22 -25.24 15.25
C LEU A 43 17.31 -24.99 16.31
N PRO A 44 18.62 -25.19 16.05
CA PRO A 44 19.66 -24.94 17.05
C PRO A 44 19.69 -23.48 17.52
N GLY A 45 19.43 -22.54 16.61
CA GLY A 45 19.33 -21.12 16.92
C GLY A 45 18.14 -20.80 17.80
N MET A 46 16.97 -21.31 17.42
CA MET A 46 15.73 -21.14 18.17
C MET A 46 15.82 -21.75 19.58
N GLY A 47 16.39 -22.95 19.69
CA GLY A 47 16.63 -23.63 20.96
C GLY A 47 17.51 -22.83 21.91
N ARG A 48 18.61 -22.23 21.41
CA ARG A 48 19.48 -21.37 22.22
C ARG A 48 18.76 -20.11 22.73
N ARG A 49 17.92 -19.48 21.89
CA ARG A 49 17.15 -18.29 22.28
C ARG A 49 16.16 -18.60 23.39
N LEU A 50 15.47 -19.74 23.30
CA LEU A 50 14.58 -20.21 24.36
C LEU A 50 15.37 -20.57 25.63
N ALA A 51 16.49 -21.28 25.51
CA ALA A 51 17.33 -21.68 26.64
C ALA A 51 17.85 -20.49 27.45
N ALA A 52 18.10 -19.35 26.78
CA ALA A 52 18.50 -18.08 27.40
C ALA A 52 17.37 -17.43 28.22
N ALA A 53 16.11 -17.67 27.85
CA ALA A 53 14.94 -17.12 28.54
C ALA A 53 14.37 -18.07 29.62
N VAL A 54 14.66 -19.37 29.54
CA VAL A 54 14.29 -20.33 30.60
C VAL A 54 15.08 -20.01 31.87
N PRO A 55 14.46 -20.04 33.07
CA PRO A 55 15.14 -19.78 34.34
C PRO A 55 16.33 -20.71 34.58
N ALA A 56 17.46 -20.19 35.06
CA ALA A 56 18.69 -20.96 35.25
C ALA A 56 18.49 -22.22 36.13
N GLY A 57 17.63 -22.14 37.16
CA GLY A 57 17.32 -23.28 38.05
C GLY A 57 16.24 -24.25 37.57
N ALA A 58 15.67 -24.06 36.37
CA ALA A 58 14.58 -24.90 35.88
C ALA A 58 15.04 -26.34 35.66
N ARG A 59 14.34 -27.31 36.27
CA ARG A 59 14.59 -28.76 36.16
C ARG A 59 13.59 -29.43 35.22
N ARG A 60 12.36 -28.94 35.14
CA ARG A 60 11.30 -29.44 34.27
C ARG A 60 10.72 -28.30 33.45
N VAL A 61 10.87 -28.38 32.14
CA VAL A 61 10.31 -27.40 31.19
C VAL A 61 9.28 -28.10 30.32
N LEU A 62 8.11 -27.51 30.15
CA LEU A 62 7.10 -27.98 29.20
C LEU A 62 7.13 -27.10 27.95
N VAL A 63 7.19 -27.70 26.77
CA VAL A 63 6.83 -27.04 25.52
C VAL A 63 5.41 -27.45 25.18
N LEU A 64 4.49 -26.50 25.22
CA LEU A 64 3.07 -26.71 24.94
C LEU A 64 2.73 -26.13 23.57
N GLY A 65 2.48 -27.00 22.59
CA GLY A 65 1.98 -26.58 21.27
C GLY A 65 0.47 -26.36 21.28
N ASN A 66 -0.02 -25.53 20.36
CA ASN A 66 -1.44 -25.48 20.04
C ASN A 66 -1.89 -26.74 19.25
N GLU A 67 -3.16 -27.13 19.33
CA GLU A 67 -3.73 -28.29 18.62
C GLU A 67 -3.54 -28.26 17.09
N GLU A 68 -3.39 -27.08 16.49
CA GLU A 68 -3.13 -26.86 15.06
C GLU A 68 -1.64 -26.99 14.70
N LEU A 69 -0.75 -27.10 15.71
CA LEU A 69 0.70 -27.04 15.57
C LEU A 69 1.37 -28.15 16.38
N MET A 70 1.46 -29.34 15.80
CA MET A 70 2.06 -30.49 16.49
C MET A 70 3.56 -30.66 16.20
N TYR A 71 3.96 -30.61 14.93
CA TYR A 71 5.33 -30.96 14.55
C TYR A 71 6.39 -29.93 15.00
N ALA A 72 6.23 -28.65 14.65
CA ALA A 72 7.22 -27.63 14.94
C ALA A 72 7.48 -27.45 16.46
N PRO A 73 6.46 -27.43 17.35
CA PRO A 73 6.71 -27.37 18.79
C PRO A 73 7.44 -28.59 19.35
N LEU A 74 7.17 -29.80 18.83
CA LEU A 74 7.94 -30.99 19.22
C LEU A 74 9.42 -30.85 18.84
N ARG A 75 9.71 -30.38 17.61
CA ARG A 75 11.09 -30.16 17.16
C ARG A 75 11.78 -29.07 17.98
N LEU A 76 11.05 -28.01 18.32
CA LEU A 76 11.54 -26.93 19.18
C LEU A 76 11.84 -27.43 20.60
N ALA A 77 11.04 -28.34 21.14
CA ALA A 77 11.30 -29.00 22.42
C ALA A 77 12.61 -29.79 22.41
N GLN A 78 12.89 -30.53 21.33
CA GLN A 78 14.15 -31.24 21.15
C GLN A 78 15.34 -30.29 21.07
N ALA A 79 15.21 -29.20 20.31
CA ALA A 79 16.26 -28.19 20.18
C ALA A 79 16.53 -27.48 21.52
N LEU A 80 15.48 -27.18 22.29
CA LEU A 80 15.60 -26.63 23.64
C LEU A 80 16.27 -27.61 24.60
N GLN A 81 15.92 -28.91 24.55
CA GLN A 81 16.56 -29.95 25.34
C GLN A 81 18.06 -30.04 25.06
N ALA A 82 18.46 -29.94 23.79
CA ALA A 82 19.86 -29.92 23.38
C ALA A 82 20.57 -28.65 23.87
N ALA A 83 19.95 -27.48 23.74
CA ALA A 83 20.52 -26.21 24.17
C ALA A 83 20.66 -26.06 25.70
N LEU A 84 19.87 -26.81 26.48
CA LEU A 84 19.93 -26.84 27.94
C LEU A 84 20.90 -27.90 28.50
N ARG A 85 21.53 -28.73 27.65
CA ARG A 85 22.52 -29.72 28.12
C ARG A 85 23.83 -29.03 28.54
N PRO A 86 24.49 -29.50 29.62
CA PRO A 86 25.81 -29.00 30.00
C PRO A 86 26.87 -29.35 28.93
N PRO A 87 27.88 -28.48 28.73
CA PRO A 87 29.02 -28.78 27.86
C PRO A 87 29.72 -30.08 28.29
N GLY A 88 29.99 -31.00 27.36
CA GLY A 88 30.72 -32.26 27.61
C GLY A 88 29.87 -33.53 27.76
N ALA A 89 28.53 -33.43 27.70
CA ALA A 89 27.64 -34.61 27.77
C ALA A 89 27.78 -35.57 26.56
N GLU A 90 28.26 -35.09 25.40
CA GLU A 90 28.52 -35.93 24.21
C GLU A 90 29.73 -36.86 24.41
N ALA A 91 30.76 -36.42 25.15
CA ALA A 91 31.93 -37.24 25.47
C ALA A 91 31.59 -38.40 26.42
N ALA A 92 30.62 -38.20 27.32
CA ALA A 92 30.14 -39.23 28.24
C ALA A 92 29.27 -40.30 27.55
N ALA A 93 28.53 -39.95 26.50
CA ALA A 93 27.76 -40.91 25.70
C ALA A 93 28.64 -41.71 24.71
N ALA A 94 29.82 -41.18 24.34
CA ALA A 94 30.78 -41.81 23.44
C ALA A 94 32.00 -42.46 24.15
N GLY A 95 32.03 -42.50 25.49
CA GLY A 95 33.03 -43.26 26.26
C GLY A 95 34.42 -42.62 26.40
N ALA A 96 34.57 -41.31 26.26
CA ALA A 96 35.87 -40.63 26.45
C ALA A 96 35.86 -39.70 27.68
N PRO A 97 36.89 -39.71 28.56
CA PRO A 97 36.95 -38.81 29.70
C PRO A 97 37.46 -37.42 29.26
N ALA A 98 36.79 -36.35 29.71
CA ALA A 98 37.25 -34.98 29.52
C ALA A 98 37.69 -34.35 30.86
N PRO A 99 38.81 -33.59 30.90
CA PRO A 99 39.34 -32.97 32.11
C PRO A 99 38.61 -31.66 32.45
N GLY A 100 38.68 -31.29 33.72
CA GLY A 100 37.80 -30.32 34.37
C GLY A 100 37.89 -28.87 33.91
N ALA A 101 36.75 -28.19 34.07
CA ALA A 101 36.66 -26.77 34.37
C ALA A 101 35.35 -26.52 35.16
N ALA A 102 35.49 -25.94 36.35
CA ALA A 102 34.39 -25.60 37.23
C ALA A 102 33.68 -24.33 36.74
N HIS A 103 32.42 -24.46 36.33
CA HIS A 103 31.40 -23.40 36.36
C HIS A 103 30.15 -24.04 36.98
N PRO A 104 29.26 -23.30 37.68
CA PRO A 104 28.08 -23.91 38.31
C PRO A 104 27.24 -24.55 37.22
N SER A 105 27.28 -25.88 37.15
CA SER A 105 26.56 -26.66 36.14
C SER A 105 25.08 -26.48 36.40
N ARG A 106 24.36 -25.91 35.43
CA ARG A 106 22.90 -25.88 35.41
C ARG A 106 22.39 -27.31 35.68
N PRO A 107 21.42 -27.54 36.59
CA PRO A 107 20.85 -28.87 36.76
C PRO A 107 20.32 -29.36 35.40
N GLN A 108 20.47 -30.66 35.11
CA GLN A 108 20.04 -31.23 33.84
C GLN A 108 18.51 -31.07 33.71
N ALA A 109 18.09 -30.09 32.92
CA ALA A 109 16.67 -29.82 32.69
C ALA A 109 16.08 -30.90 31.78
N VAL A 110 14.93 -31.43 32.16
CA VAL A 110 14.10 -32.30 31.31
C VAL A 110 13.08 -31.44 30.60
N VAL A 111 13.11 -31.46 29.27
CA VAL A 111 12.13 -30.79 28.42
C VAL A 111 11.11 -31.82 27.95
N LEU A 112 9.84 -31.60 28.30
CA LEU A 112 8.71 -32.41 27.86
C LEU A 112 7.89 -31.63 26.83
N TYR A 113 7.14 -32.35 26.02
CA TYR A 113 6.28 -31.79 24.99
C TYR A 113 4.83 -32.29 25.17
N SER A 114 3.88 -31.40 24.97
CA SER A 114 2.44 -31.70 24.92
C SER A 114 1.74 -30.71 24.00
N THR A 115 0.47 -30.96 23.71
CA THR A 115 -0.42 -30.00 23.03
C THR A 115 -1.68 -29.71 23.81
N THR A 116 -2.35 -28.64 23.42
CA THR A 116 -3.76 -28.41 23.71
C THR A 116 -4.64 -29.32 22.82
N THR A 117 -5.93 -29.39 23.13
CA THR A 117 -6.93 -30.12 22.34
C THR A 117 -8.32 -29.49 22.43
N ARG A 118 -9.13 -29.78 21.43
CA ARG A 118 -10.55 -29.41 21.34
C ARG A 118 -11.47 -30.39 22.10
N SER A 119 -11.01 -31.61 22.37
CA SER A 119 -11.86 -32.67 22.94
C SER A 119 -11.60 -32.89 24.43
N PRO A 120 -12.64 -32.93 25.27
CA PRO A 120 -12.49 -33.21 26.69
C PRO A 120 -12.18 -34.69 26.93
N VAL A 121 -11.01 -34.96 27.49
CA VAL A 121 -10.63 -36.23 28.11
C VAL A 121 -10.93 -36.18 29.62
N LEU A 122 -11.35 -37.33 30.17
CA LEU A 122 -11.49 -37.52 31.62
C LEU A 122 -10.13 -37.32 32.28
N ALA A 123 -10.08 -36.54 33.36
CA ALA A 123 -8.88 -36.40 34.19
C ALA A 123 -9.12 -37.06 35.55
N VAL A 124 -8.32 -38.07 35.88
CA VAL A 124 -8.37 -38.78 37.16
C VAL A 124 -6.99 -38.71 37.77
N ASP A 125 -6.87 -38.10 38.95
CA ASP A 125 -5.59 -38.03 39.66
C ASP A 125 -5.25 -39.37 40.33
N ASP A 126 -4.99 -40.37 39.49
CA ASP A 126 -4.57 -41.72 39.86
C ASP A 126 -3.21 -42.02 39.21
N PRO A 127 -2.21 -42.53 39.96
CA PRO A 127 -0.89 -42.86 39.41
C PRO A 127 -0.91 -43.86 38.24
N GLY A 128 -1.92 -44.72 38.14
CA GLY A 128 -2.11 -45.67 37.05
C GLY A 128 -2.83 -45.11 35.83
N TYR A 129 -3.31 -43.86 35.89
CA TYR A 129 -4.04 -43.22 34.79
C TYR A 129 -3.20 -42.16 34.08
N ALA A 130 -3.31 -42.11 32.74
CA ALA A 130 -2.43 -41.29 31.90
C ALA A 130 -2.73 -39.78 32.02
N ILE A 131 -3.99 -39.39 32.25
CA ILE A 131 -4.42 -37.99 32.29
C ILE A 131 -4.85 -37.63 33.70
N ARG A 132 -3.94 -37.00 34.46
CA ARG A 132 -4.10 -36.77 35.90
C ARG A 132 -4.58 -35.37 36.26
N SER A 133 -4.41 -34.41 35.37
CA SER A 133 -4.89 -33.05 35.56
C SER A 133 -5.33 -32.41 34.25
N ARG A 134 -6.24 -31.44 34.35
CA ARG A 134 -6.83 -30.70 33.23
C ARG A 134 -6.90 -29.22 33.57
N ILE A 135 -6.58 -28.38 32.59
CA ILE A 135 -7.04 -26.98 32.55
C ILE A 135 -8.03 -26.80 31.41
N VAL A 136 -8.97 -25.88 31.61
CA VAL A 136 -9.98 -25.48 30.63
C VAL A 136 -9.83 -23.99 30.39
N PHE A 137 -9.80 -23.58 29.12
CA PHE A 137 -9.68 -22.19 28.71
C PHE A 137 -10.53 -21.93 27.46
N PRO A 138 -10.97 -20.69 27.22
CA PRO A 138 -11.66 -20.34 25.97
C PRO A 138 -10.76 -20.55 24.76
N ALA A 139 -11.35 -20.97 23.66
CA ALA A 139 -10.71 -21.01 22.35
C ALA A 139 -10.18 -19.61 21.99
N HIS A 140 -8.90 -19.54 21.64
CA HIS A 140 -8.27 -18.27 21.25
C HIS A 140 -8.24 -18.07 19.73
N ASP A 141 -8.67 -19.07 18.96
CA ASP A 141 -8.65 -19.14 17.50
C ASP A 141 -10.02 -18.85 16.84
N ARG A 142 -11.06 -18.52 17.64
CA ARG A 142 -12.43 -18.22 17.18
C ARG A 142 -12.98 -19.29 16.21
N PRO A 143 -13.15 -20.54 16.66
CA PRO A 143 -13.61 -21.61 15.80
C PRO A 143 -14.99 -21.30 15.22
N THR A 144 -15.14 -21.50 13.91
CA THR A 144 -16.38 -21.24 13.15
C THR A 144 -17.30 -22.47 13.09
N ASP A 145 -16.85 -23.61 13.60
CA ASP A 145 -17.71 -24.77 13.77
C ASP A 145 -18.64 -24.54 14.98
N GLY A 146 -19.85 -25.12 14.95
CA GLY A 146 -20.77 -25.09 16.10
C GLY A 146 -20.27 -25.93 17.30
N GLY A 147 -18.97 -26.18 17.38
CA GLY A 147 -18.30 -26.99 18.39
C GLY A 147 -18.06 -26.23 19.69
N SER A 148 -17.44 -26.93 20.64
CA SER A 148 -17.12 -26.34 21.95
C SER A 148 -16.15 -25.17 21.78
N GLN A 149 -16.49 -24.06 22.42
CA GLN A 149 -15.62 -22.89 22.57
C GLN A 149 -14.58 -23.09 23.69
N GLU A 150 -14.56 -24.27 24.33
CA GLU A 150 -13.53 -24.63 25.28
C GLU A 150 -12.37 -25.36 24.60
N ARG A 151 -11.20 -25.19 25.19
CA ARG A 151 -9.97 -25.92 24.89
C ARG A 151 -9.39 -26.48 26.17
N TYR A 152 -8.64 -27.56 26.02
CA TYR A 152 -8.11 -28.33 27.13
C TYR A 152 -6.61 -28.53 27.01
N ALA A 153 -5.91 -28.47 28.13
CA ALA A 153 -4.53 -28.95 28.24
C ALA A 153 -4.41 -29.87 29.45
N TYR A 154 -3.62 -30.93 29.33
CA TYR A 154 -3.53 -32.00 30.32
C TYR A 154 -2.13 -32.11 30.91
N ASN A 155 -2.05 -32.51 32.18
CA ASN A 155 -0.78 -32.77 32.87
C ASN A 155 0.22 -31.61 32.84
N VAL A 156 -0.27 -30.37 32.74
CA VAL A 156 0.55 -29.16 32.62
C VAL A 156 1.03 -28.59 33.96
N ARG A 157 0.88 -29.34 35.06
CA ARG A 157 1.29 -28.93 36.42
C ARG A 157 2.68 -29.47 36.80
N GLY A 158 3.38 -28.77 37.69
CA GLY A 158 4.66 -29.21 38.26
C GLY A 158 5.87 -28.98 37.36
N PHE A 159 5.78 -28.01 36.45
CA PHE A 159 6.87 -27.52 35.61
C PHE A 159 7.41 -26.19 36.15
N ASP A 160 8.73 -26.02 36.10
CA ASP A 160 9.41 -24.79 36.52
C ASP A 160 9.26 -23.68 35.46
N ALA A 161 9.02 -24.05 34.20
CA ALA A 161 8.66 -23.14 33.13
C ALA A 161 7.78 -23.83 32.07
N VAL A 162 6.86 -23.06 31.48
CA VAL A 162 6.06 -23.49 30.32
C VAL A 162 6.34 -22.58 29.14
N VAL A 163 6.75 -23.16 28.01
CA VAL A 163 6.89 -22.48 26.72
C VAL A 163 5.65 -22.77 25.89
N CYS A 164 4.74 -21.80 25.79
CA CYS A 164 3.57 -21.87 24.93
C CYS A 164 3.97 -21.52 23.50
N VAL A 165 3.78 -22.45 22.57
CA VAL A 165 4.13 -22.28 21.15
C VAL A 165 2.86 -22.14 20.34
N VAL A 166 2.69 -20.97 19.73
CA VAL A 166 1.61 -20.63 18.80
C VAL A 166 2.22 -20.16 17.49
N ASP A 167 1.42 -20.12 16.44
CA ASP A 167 1.81 -19.40 15.23
C ASP A 167 1.31 -17.95 15.28
N SER A 168 1.73 -17.14 14.30
CA SER A 168 1.30 -15.74 14.22
C SER A 168 -0.22 -15.57 14.10
N ALA A 169 -0.93 -16.55 13.54
CA ALA A 169 -2.40 -16.54 13.48
C ALA A 169 -3.04 -16.87 14.84
N GLY A 170 -2.42 -17.74 15.64
CA GLY A 170 -2.87 -18.12 16.98
C GLY A 170 -2.50 -17.14 18.10
N ASP A 171 -1.60 -16.17 17.87
CA ASP A 171 -1.22 -15.11 18.84
C ASP A 171 -2.28 -14.00 18.92
N THR A 172 -3.50 -14.35 19.35
CA THR A 172 -4.65 -13.44 19.40
C THR A 172 -4.81 -12.77 20.76
N ALA A 173 -5.56 -11.67 20.85
CA ALA A 173 -5.87 -11.03 22.14
C ALA A 173 -6.55 -11.99 23.15
N ALA A 174 -7.33 -12.97 22.68
CA ALA A 174 -7.98 -13.96 23.53
C ALA A 174 -6.99 -14.94 24.20
N LEU A 175 -5.83 -15.19 23.58
CA LEU A 175 -4.74 -15.97 24.17
C LEU A 175 -4.21 -15.32 25.46
N HIS A 176 -4.14 -13.98 25.46
CA HIS A 176 -3.58 -13.14 26.53
C HIS A 176 -4.63 -12.62 27.53
N ALA A 177 -5.92 -12.78 27.24
CA ALA A 177 -7.00 -12.27 28.07
C ALA A 177 -7.06 -12.96 29.45
N PRO A 178 -7.61 -12.30 30.49
CA PRO A 178 -7.95 -12.97 31.74
C PRO A 178 -8.81 -14.22 31.50
N GLY A 179 -8.45 -15.36 32.11
CA GLY A 179 -9.07 -16.65 31.88
C GLY A 179 -8.62 -17.37 30.59
N GLY A 180 -7.84 -16.72 29.72
CA GLY A 180 -7.22 -17.30 28.52
C GLY A 180 -6.07 -18.25 28.86
N LEU A 181 -5.50 -18.92 27.85
CA LEU A 181 -4.48 -19.96 28.07
C LEU A 181 -3.29 -19.47 28.89
N LEU A 182 -2.75 -18.29 28.57
CA LEU A 182 -1.55 -17.79 29.25
C LEU A 182 -1.81 -17.42 30.71
N ASP A 183 -2.99 -16.85 31.01
CA ASP A 183 -3.42 -16.56 32.38
C ASP A 183 -3.60 -17.87 33.18
N ARG A 184 -4.20 -18.90 32.55
CA ARG A 184 -4.35 -20.23 33.17
C ARG A 184 -3.01 -20.91 33.45
N LEU A 185 -2.04 -20.79 32.54
CA LEU A 185 -0.69 -21.33 32.73
C LEU A 185 0.09 -20.54 33.79
N ALA A 186 -0.07 -19.22 33.85
CA ALA A 186 0.56 -18.37 34.86
C ALA A 186 0.07 -18.70 36.28
N GLY A 187 -1.13 -19.25 36.42
CA GLY A 187 -1.62 -19.81 37.68
C GLY A 187 -0.98 -21.14 38.12
N LEU A 188 -0.22 -21.80 37.24
CA LEU A 188 0.38 -23.13 37.48
C LEU A 188 1.90 -23.15 37.56
N THR A 189 2.56 -22.14 37.01
CA THR A 189 4.02 -22.01 37.01
C THR A 189 4.42 -20.55 37.13
N ASP A 190 5.58 -20.30 37.73
CA ASP A 190 6.12 -18.96 37.92
C ASP A 190 6.62 -18.33 36.61
N THR A 191 6.89 -19.14 35.57
CA THR A 191 7.43 -18.69 34.29
C THR A 191 6.65 -19.25 33.10
N VAL A 192 5.98 -18.36 32.36
CA VAL A 192 5.35 -18.66 31.07
C VAL A 192 6.05 -17.87 29.98
N LEU A 193 6.58 -18.57 28.97
CA LEU A 193 7.21 -17.99 27.78
C LEU A 193 6.30 -18.19 26.58
N VAL A 194 6.18 -17.19 25.72
CA VAL A 194 5.41 -17.31 24.47
C VAL A 194 6.38 -17.29 23.29
N ALA A 195 6.37 -18.38 22.54
CA ALA A 195 7.13 -18.53 21.31
C ALA A 195 6.17 -18.48 20.12
N VAL A 196 6.30 -17.44 19.30
CA VAL A 196 5.44 -17.24 18.12
C VAL A 196 6.20 -17.66 16.87
N VAL A 197 5.67 -18.64 16.15
CA VAL A 197 6.21 -19.13 14.87
C VAL A 197 5.48 -18.44 13.71
N PRO A 198 6.16 -17.95 12.66
CA PRO A 198 5.46 -17.36 11.52
C PRO A 198 4.52 -18.36 10.83
N SER A 199 3.26 -17.98 10.61
CA SER A 199 2.32 -18.77 9.81
C SER A 199 2.74 -18.69 8.33
N HIS A 200 2.67 -19.81 7.62
CA HIS A 200 2.99 -19.85 6.20
C HIS A 200 1.91 -19.16 5.36
N ARG A 201 2.32 -18.23 4.50
CA ARG A 201 1.45 -17.51 3.57
C ARG A 201 1.87 -17.86 2.14
N PRO A 202 1.08 -18.64 1.39
CA PRO A 202 1.35 -18.88 -0.02
C PRO A 202 1.42 -17.52 -0.75
N ASN A 203 2.51 -17.26 -1.46
CA ASN A 203 2.73 -16.07 -2.30
C ASN A 203 2.77 -14.69 -1.61
N GLY A 204 3.07 -14.62 -0.31
CA GLY A 204 3.22 -13.31 0.35
C GLY A 204 1.94 -12.48 0.41
N SER A 205 0.77 -13.07 0.11
CA SER A 205 -0.52 -12.39 0.21
C SER A 205 -1.08 -12.42 1.64
N ILE A 206 -1.61 -11.28 2.09
CA ILE A 206 -2.30 -11.12 3.37
C ILE A 206 -3.73 -11.65 3.28
N ARG A 207 -3.96 -12.97 3.26
CA ARG A 207 -5.33 -13.47 3.47
C ARG A 207 -5.61 -13.63 4.96
N THR A 208 -6.25 -12.63 5.56
CA THR A 208 -7.02 -12.83 6.80
C THR A 208 -8.14 -13.83 6.50
N MET A 209 -8.10 -14.99 7.16
CA MET A 209 -9.18 -15.98 7.10
C MET A 209 -10.37 -15.50 7.94
N THR A 210 -11.02 -14.42 7.49
CA THR A 210 -12.33 -13.98 7.97
C THR A 210 -13.10 -13.40 6.80
N GLU A 211 -13.48 -14.23 5.83
CA GLU A 211 -14.69 -13.99 5.04
C GLU A 211 -15.14 -15.31 4.42
N THR A 212 -16.24 -15.84 4.95
CA THR A 212 -17.03 -16.90 4.33
C THR A 212 -17.35 -16.55 2.88
N ALA A 213 -16.92 -17.41 1.94
CA ALA A 213 -17.51 -17.60 0.61
C ALA A 213 -17.76 -16.34 -0.24
N ARG A 214 -16.75 -15.48 -0.46
CA ARG A 214 -16.73 -14.57 -1.62
C ARG A 214 -15.84 -15.15 -2.72
N ARG A 215 -16.23 -14.95 -3.99
CA ARG A 215 -15.39 -15.32 -5.14
C ARG A 215 -14.00 -14.68 -4.99
N PRO A 216 -12.91 -15.36 -5.38
CA PRO A 216 -11.60 -14.72 -5.43
C PRO A 216 -11.69 -13.49 -6.35
N LEU A 217 -11.23 -12.34 -5.85
CA LEU A 217 -11.14 -11.11 -6.63
C LEU A 217 -10.17 -11.32 -7.82
N PRO A 218 -10.37 -10.64 -8.96
CA PRO A 218 -9.50 -10.78 -10.13
C PRO A 218 -8.04 -10.44 -9.82
N GLU A 219 -7.11 -11.07 -10.55
CA GLU A 219 -5.70 -10.66 -10.52
C GLU A 219 -5.49 -9.32 -11.24
N PRO A 220 -4.49 -8.51 -10.85
CA PRO A 220 -4.21 -7.23 -11.51
C PRO A 220 -3.84 -7.43 -12.97
N LEU A 221 -4.46 -6.64 -13.86
CA LEU A 221 -4.11 -6.63 -15.28
C LEU A 221 -2.72 -6.02 -15.50
N ARG A 222 -2.06 -6.39 -16.61
CA ARG A 222 -0.67 -6.02 -16.92
C ARG A 222 -0.50 -5.68 -18.40
N GLY A 223 0.54 -4.94 -18.74
CA GLY A 223 0.98 -4.80 -20.11
C GLY A 223 1.69 -6.07 -20.63
N PRO A 224 1.75 -6.31 -21.96
CA PRO A 224 1.20 -5.45 -23.02
C PRO A 224 -0.30 -5.66 -23.27
N ASP A 225 -0.94 -6.62 -22.58
CA ASP A 225 -2.32 -7.02 -22.87
C ASP A 225 -3.33 -5.91 -22.56
N PHE A 226 -3.15 -5.21 -21.43
CA PHE A 226 -4.06 -4.16 -20.96
C PHE A 226 -3.44 -2.76 -20.90
N SER A 227 -2.12 -2.59 -21.08
CA SER A 227 -1.48 -1.27 -21.01
C SER A 227 -0.17 -1.27 -21.78
N SER A 228 0.28 -0.09 -22.22
CA SER A 228 1.61 0.05 -22.82
C SER A 228 2.75 0.17 -21.80
N TYR A 229 2.47 0.35 -20.50
CA TYR A 229 3.50 0.21 -19.47
C TYR A 229 3.98 -1.23 -19.36
N ARG A 230 5.24 -1.41 -18.93
CA ARG A 230 5.80 -2.75 -18.78
C ARG A 230 5.07 -3.53 -17.67
N PRO A 231 4.93 -4.86 -17.80
CA PRO A 231 4.24 -5.69 -16.80
C PRO A 231 4.83 -5.59 -15.39
N ASP A 232 6.14 -5.33 -15.27
CA ASP A 232 6.83 -5.17 -14.00
C ASP A 232 6.64 -3.79 -13.34
N GLU A 233 6.15 -2.80 -14.08
CA GLU A 233 6.08 -1.41 -13.60
C GLU A 233 4.77 -1.07 -12.88
N VAL A 234 3.65 -1.69 -13.25
CA VAL A 234 2.34 -1.40 -12.65
C VAL A 234 1.39 -2.60 -12.77
N GLY A 235 0.57 -2.80 -11.73
CA GLY A 235 -0.57 -3.72 -11.74
C GLY A 235 -1.88 -2.96 -11.73
N TRP A 236 -2.74 -3.19 -12.70
CA TRP A 236 -4.01 -2.50 -12.77
C TRP A 236 -5.08 -3.28 -12.01
N LEU A 237 -5.51 -2.74 -10.87
CA LEU A 237 -6.68 -3.24 -10.15
C LEU A 237 -7.93 -2.62 -10.79
N LEU A 238 -8.14 -2.97 -12.05
CA LEU A 238 -9.22 -2.49 -12.90
C LEU A 238 -9.80 -3.67 -13.69
N LYS A 239 -11.07 -3.56 -14.10
CA LYS A 239 -11.70 -4.47 -15.05
C LYS A 239 -11.43 -4.02 -16.48
N ASP A 240 -11.08 -4.96 -17.36
CA ASP A 240 -10.91 -4.67 -18.78
C ASP A 240 -12.26 -4.47 -19.48
N LEU A 241 -12.51 -3.25 -19.96
CA LEU A 241 -13.69 -2.89 -20.74
C LEU A 241 -13.34 -2.55 -22.20
N SER A 242 -12.14 -2.91 -22.68
CA SER A 242 -11.66 -2.54 -24.02
C SER A 242 -12.57 -3.04 -25.15
N GLY A 243 -13.26 -4.16 -24.93
CA GLY A 243 -14.25 -4.71 -25.88
C GLY A 243 -15.66 -4.12 -25.79
N VAL A 244 -15.89 -3.12 -24.93
CA VAL A 244 -17.22 -2.49 -24.73
C VAL A 244 -17.25 -1.11 -25.38
N GLU A 245 -18.27 -0.83 -26.19
CA GLU A 245 -18.53 0.51 -26.73
C GLU A 245 -18.98 1.45 -25.60
N LEU A 246 -18.10 2.35 -25.15
CA LEU A 246 -18.35 3.26 -24.02
C LEU A 246 -18.23 4.74 -24.40
N GLU A 247 -17.62 5.00 -25.56
CA GLU A 247 -17.37 6.33 -26.09
C GLU A 247 -18.64 6.90 -26.69
N ALA A 248 -19.12 8.00 -26.11
CA ALA A 248 -20.24 8.76 -26.65
C ALA A 248 -19.83 10.22 -26.95
N PRO A 249 -20.42 10.86 -27.98
CA PRO A 249 -20.23 12.28 -28.25
C PRO A 249 -20.53 13.16 -27.04
N THR A 250 -19.80 14.27 -26.90
CA THR A 250 -19.92 15.18 -25.74
C THR A 250 -21.34 15.69 -25.52
N GLU A 251 -22.08 16.00 -26.60
CA GLU A 251 -23.43 16.54 -26.53
C GLU A 251 -24.44 15.55 -25.95
N GLU A 252 -24.38 14.28 -26.37
CA GLU A 252 -25.23 13.20 -25.87
C GLU A 252 -24.94 12.89 -24.39
N ARG A 253 -23.66 13.00 -23.98
CA ARG A 253 -23.25 12.82 -22.58
C ARG A 253 -23.75 13.96 -21.69
N GLU A 254 -23.69 15.21 -22.16
CA GLU A 254 -24.19 16.36 -21.41
C GLU A 254 -25.71 16.27 -21.21
N GLU A 255 -26.46 15.82 -22.21
CA GLU A 255 -27.91 15.60 -22.11
C GLU A 255 -28.28 14.47 -21.12
N ALA A 256 -27.57 13.34 -21.17
CA ALA A 256 -27.79 12.22 -20.23
C ALA A 256 -27.46 12.58 -18.77
N ILE A 257 -26.43 13.39 -18.54
CA ILE A 257 -26.06 13.89 -17.21
C ILE A 257 -27.06 14.93 -16.71
N GLN A 258 -27.49 15.86 -17.57
CA GLN A 258 -28.42 16.94 -17.21
C GLN A 258 -29.86 16.44 -16.97
N SER A 259 -30.27 15.37 -17.65
CA SER A 259 -31.56 14.71 -17.43
C SER A 259 -31.60 13.84 -16.17
N GLY A 260 -30.46 13.72 -15.45
CA GLY A 260 -30.34 12.93 -14.22
C GLY A 260 -30.26 11.41 -14.44
N GLY A 261 -30.11 10.97 -15.69
CA GLY A 261 -30.11 9.55 -16.07
C GLY A 261 -28.75 8.85 -15.99
N ALA A 262 -27.64 9.58 -15.93
CA ALA A 262 -26.29 8.98 -15.90
C ALA A 262 -25.24 9.82 -15.14
N HIS A 263 -24.29 9.17 -14.47
CA HIS A 263 -23.11 9.81 -13.88
C HIS A 263 -21.95 9.91 -14.90
N TYR A 264 -21.07 10.93 -14.80
CA TYR A 264 -19.99 11.13 -15.79
C TYR A 264 -18.99 9.97 -15.88
N ALA A 265 -18.96 9.10 -14.86
CA ALA A 265 -18.11 7.93 -14.77
C ALA A 265 -18.74 6.67 -15.39
N GLU A 266 -19.98 6.73 -15.88
CA GLU A 266 -20.68 5.58 -16.48
C GLU A 266 -20.37 5.44 -17.99
N SER A 267 -19.79 6.47 -18.62
CA SER A 267 -19.40 6.52 -20.04
C SER A 267 -18.10 7.30 -20.27
N LEU A 268 -17.43 7.03 -21.39
CA LEU A 268 -16.20 7.71 -21.78
C LEU A 268 -16.46 8.76 -22.87
N PRO A 269 -15.76 9.90 -22.85
CA PRO A 269 -15.68 10.79 -23.99
C PRO A 269 -14.75 10.15 -25.02
N VAL A 270 -14.99 10.45 -26.30
CA VAL A 270 -14.04 10.12 -27.37
C VAL A 270 -12.66 10.68 -27.01
N GLU A 271 -11.64 9.82 -27.03
CA GLU A 271 -10.28 10.20 -26.69
C GLU A 271 -9.71 11.10 -27.80
N TYR A 272 -9.37 12.34 -27.43
CA TYR A 272 -8.89 13.34 -28.37
C TYR A 272 -7.45 13.01 -28.79
N GLN A 273 -7.22 12.89 -30.10
CA GLN A 273 -5.86 12.79 -30.64
C GLN A 273 -5.19 14.16 -30.71
N PRO A 274 -4.04 14.35 -30.04
CA PRO A 274 -3.20 15.54 -30.17
C PRO A 274 -2.89 15.89 -31.63
N THR A 275 -2.93 17.18 -31.97
CA THR A 275 -2.32 17.65 -33.23
C THR A 275 -0.79 17.53 -33.15
N ALA A 276 -0.11 17.51 -34.31
CA ALA A 276 1.35 17.48 -34.35
C ALA A 276 2.00 18.65 -33.57
N GLU A 277 1.41 19.85 -33.66
CA GLU A 277 1.84 21.03 -32.89
C GLU A 277 1.74 20.78 -31.38
N TYR A 278 0.71 20.07 -30.93
CA TYR A 278 0.52 19.78 -29.51
C TYR A 278 1.47 18.69 -28.99
N VAL A 279 1.80 17.70 -29.84
CA VAL A 279 2.87 16.73 -29.52
C VAL A 279 4.23 17.43 -29.41
N GLU A 280 4.52 18.41 -30.27
CA GLU A 280 5.77 19.18 -30.19
C GLU A 280 5.82 20.05 -28.94
N LEU A 281 4.69 20.67 -28.55
CA LEU A 281 4.58 21.37 -27.27
C LEU A 281 4.90 20.45 -26.09
N PHE A 282 4.37 19.22 -26.11
CA PHE A 282 4.69 18.21 -25.10
C PHE A 282 6.19 17.88 -25.08
N ARG A 283 6.81 17.64 -26.24
CA ARG A 283 8.25 17.32 -26.32
C ARG A 283 9.13 18.46 -25.79
N SER A 284 8.82 19.69 -26.17
CA SER A 284 9.51 20.88 -25.68
C SER A 284 9.34 21.06 -24.16
N ALA A 285 8.11 20.91 -23.66
CA ALA A 285 7.83 20.99 -22.23
C ALA A 285 8.56 19.88 -21.45
N LEU A 286 8.60 18.65 -21.96
CA LEU A 286 9.32 17.55 -21.34
C LEU A 286 10.82 17.81 -21.32
N ALA A 287 11.43 18.22 -22.44
CA ALA A 287 12.85 18.53 -22.51
C ALA A 287 13.24 19.65 -21.53
N GLY A 288 12.39 20.68 -21.37
CA GLY A 288 12.63 21.79 -20.45
C GLY A 288 12.38 21.49 -18.98
N SER A 289 11.62 20.44 -18.65
CA SER A 289 11.18 20.14 -17.27
C SER A 289 11.62 18.78 -16.73
N ALA A 290 12.26 17.92 -17.54
CA ALA A 290 12.63 16.55 -17.15
C ALA A 290 13.45 16.51 -15.83
N ALA A 291 14.49 17.34 -15.71
CA ALA A 291 15.30 17.40 -14.50
C ALA A 291 14.51 17.90 -13.27
N ARG A 292 13.59 18.87 -13.47
CA ARG A 292 12.71 19.37 -12.40
C ARG A 292 11.75 18.28 -11.92
N ILE A 293 11.19 17.49 -12.84
CA ILE A 293 10.32 16.36 -12.53
C ILE A 293 11.11 15.27 -11.82
N ALA A 294 12.30 14.91 -12.32
CA ALA A 294 13.17 13.92 -11.70
C ALA A 294 13.53 14.29 -10.26
N ARG A 295 13.86 15.56 -10.01
CA ARG A 295 14.10 16.11 -8.67
C ARG A 295 12.88 15.94 -7.76
N ALA A 296 11.68 16.28 -8.23
CA ALA A 296 10.44 16.12 -7.47
C ALA A 296 10.09 14.63 -7.22
N VAL A 297 10.32 13.75 -8.20
CA VAL A 297 10.15 12.29 -8.05
C VAL A 297 11.09 11.76 -6.96
N GLY A 298 12.37 12.14 -7.01
CA GLY A 298 13.34 11.73 -6.01
C GLY A 298 12.92 12.21 -4.63
N ALA A 299 12.60 13.50 -4.48
CA ALA A 299 12.19 14.07 -3.21
C ALA A 299 10.97 13.36 -2.60
N VAL A 300 9.89 13.16 -3.38
CA VAL A 300 8.69 12.47 -2.86
C VAL A 300 8.97 10.99 -2.54
N THR A 301 9.80 10.32 -3.33
CA THR A 301 10.14 8.90 -3.09
C THR A 301 10.95 8.74 -1.81
N GLU A 302 11.98 9.58 -1.60
CA GLU A 302 12.79 9.54 -0.38
C GLU A 302 11.99 9.91 0.87
N LEU A 303 11.05 10.85 0.77
CA LEU A 303 10.11 11.16 1.86
C LEU A 303 9.23 9.96 2.19
N VAL A 304 8.65 9.31 1.19
CA VAL A 304 7.85 8.09 1.37
C VAL A 304 8.67 6.98 2.02
N LEU A 305 9.89 6.72 1.55
CA LEU A 305 10.77 5.71 2.14
C LEU A 305 11.16 6.04 3.59
N ALA A 306 11.33 7.31 3.92
CA ALA A 306 11.62 7.75 5.28
C ALA A 306 10.41 7.64 6.22
N GLU A 307 9.19 7.83 5.71
CA GLU A 307 7.94 7.84 6.48
C GLU A 307 7.32 6.45 6.62
N ARG A 308 7.47 5.59 5.60
CA ARG A 308 6.80 4.29 5.48
C ARG A 308 7.77 3.11 5.49
N GLY A 309 9.05 3.34 5.23
CA GLY A 309 10.06 2.29 5.17
C GLY A 309 10.21 1.65 3.78
N PRO A 310 11.13 0.69 3.65
CA PRO A 310 11.49 0.08 2.37
C PRO A 310 10.44 -0.91 1.82
N ASP A 311 9.47 -1.29 2.64
CA ASP A 311 8.39 -2.23 2.29
C ASP A 311 7.15 -1.52 1.72
N ALA A 312 7.23 -0.20 1.49
CA ALA A 312 6.11 0.60 0.99
C ALA A 312 5.51 0.06 -0.33
N VAL A 313 4.18 0.04 -0.39
CA VAL A 313 3.40 -0.38 -1.54
C VAL A 313 2.79 0.84 -2.21
N LEU A 314 3.23 1.15 -3.43
CA LEU A 314 2.73 2.30 -4.18
C LEU A 314 1.33 2.00 -4.74
N VAL A 315 0.36 2.84 -4.43
CA VAL A 315 -1.03 2.74 -4.89
C VAL A 315 -1.38 4.00 -5.67
N SER A 316 -1.13 4.02 -6.98
CA SER A 316 -1.41 5.18 -7.81
C SER A 316 -2.89 5.35 -8.11
N LEU A 317 -3.37 6.59 -8.05
CA LEU A 317 -4.72 6.95 -8.46
C LEU A 317 -4.75 7.13 -9.98
N ALA A 318 -5.50 6.26 -10.65
CA ALA A 318 -5.60 6.29 -12.09
C ALA A 318 -6.31 7.59 -12.56
N ARG A 319 -5.79 8.33 -13.53
CA ARG A 319 -4.59 8.07 -14.34
C ARG A 319 -3.36 8.88 -13.94
N ALA A 320 -3.56 10.06 -13.37
CA ALA A 320 -2.50 11.05 -13.23
C ALA A 320 -1.39 10.61 -12.27
N GLY A 321 -1.73 9.78 -11.27
CA GLY A 321 -0.76 9.19 -10.36
C GLY A 321 0.08 8.08 -10.97
N THR A 322 -0.39 7.39 -12.02
CA THR A 322 0.28 6.18 -12.51
C THR A 322 1.67 6.44 -13.08
N PRO A 323 1.90 7.44 -13.96
CA PRO A 323 3.27 7.78 -14.39
C PRO A 323 4.18 8.13 -13.21
N VAL A 324 3.66 8.79 -12.18
CA VAL A 324 4.43 9.15 -10.98
C VAL A 324 4.79 7.91 -10.17
N GLY A 325 3.84 6.99 -9.93
CA GLY A 325 4.11 5.73 -9.26
C GLY A 325 5.17 4.88 -9.98
N VAL A 326 5.15 4.85 -11.32
CA VAL A 326 6.21 4.19 -12.11
C VAL A 326 7.56 4.89 -11.92
N LEU A 327 7.60 6.22 -11.96
CA LEU A 327 8.83 6.98 -11.75
C LEU A 327 9.40 6.82 -10.32
N MET A 328 8.54 6.82 -9.29
CA MET A 328 8.94 6.56 -7.91
C MET A 328 9.53 5.16 -7.76
N ARG A 329 8.91 4.14 -8.37
CA ARG A 329 9.45 2.77 -8.41
C ARG A 329 10.81 2.72 -9.10
N ARG A 330 10.96 3.40 -10.24
CA ARG A 330 12.25 3.50 -10.96
C ARG A 330 13.32 4.20 -10.11
N TRP A 331 12.97 5.27 -9.40
CA TRP A 331 13.87 5.97 -8.50
C TRP A 331 14.30 5.09 -7.33
N ALA A 332 13.37 4.43 -6.63
CA ALA A 332 13.67 3.54 -5.52
C ALA A 332 14.61 2.39 -5.94
N ARG A 333 14.42 1.85 -7.14
CA ARG A 333 15.34 0.87 -7.74
C ARG A 333 16.71 1.47 -8.03
N HIS A 334 16.74 2.65 -8.64
CA HIS A 334 17.97 3.32 -9.03
C HIS A 334 18.83 3.72 -7.82
N ALA A 335 18.23 4.39 -6.83
CA ALA A 335 18.93 4.92 -5.66
C ALA A 335 19.22 3.86 -4.59
N HIS A 336 18.32 2.87 -4.42
CA HIS A 336 18.38 1.93 -3.28
C HIS A 336 18.36 0.44 -3.67
N GLY A 337 18.17 0.12 -4.95
CA GLY A 337 17.98 -1.28 -5.39
C GLY A 337 16.66 -1.90 -4.89
N LEU A 338 15.67 -1.07 -4.53
CA LEU A 338 14.38 -1.52 -4.02
C LEU A 338 13.38 -1.76 -5.16
N GLU A 339 12.65 -2.87 -5.11
CA GLU A 339 11.56 -3.19 -6.04
C GLU A 339 10.22 -2.99 -5.33
N LEU A 340 9.76 -1.74 -5.25
CA LEU A 340 8.48 -1.41 -4.61
C LEU A 340 7.31 -2.02 -5.42
N PRO A 341 6.37 -2.74 -4.79
CA PRO A 341 5.12 -3.12 -5.43
C PRO A 341 4.34 -1.87 -5.85
N HIS A 342 3.77 -1.88 -7.05
CA HIS A 342 3.00 -0.75 -7.57
C HIS A 342 1.71 -1.22 -8.22
N TYR A 343 0.60 -0.67 -7.75
CA TYR A 343 -0.74 -0.91 -8.27
C TYR A 343 -1.43 0.41 -8.62
N ALA A 344 -2.22 0.40 -9.69
CA ALA A 344 -3.08 1.51 -10.07
C ALA A 344 -4.53 1.17 -9.73
N VAL A 345 -5.22 2.06 -9.04
CA VAL A 345 -6.61 1.90 -8.59
C VAL A 345 -7.50 3.02 -9.10
N SER A 346 -8.79 2.75 -9.18
CA SER A 346 -9.80 3.75 -9.54
C SER A 346 -10.25 4.56 -8.33
N ILE A 347 -10.36 5.86 -8.52
CA ILE A 347 -11.10 6.76 -7.63
C ILE A 347 -11.99 7.66 -8.48
N VAL A 348 -13.26 7.80 -8.07
CA VAL A 348 -14.25 8.59 -8.80
C VAL A 348 -14.83 9.62 -7.83
N ARG A 349 -14.63 10.90 -8.14
CA ARG A 349 -15.16 11.99 -7.32
C ARG A 349 -16.68 11.86 -7.14
N GLY A 350 -17.14 11.96 -5.90
CA GLY A 350 -18.54 11.81 -5.49
C GLY A 350 -19.01 10.36 -5.40
N ARG A 351 -18.12 9.39 -5.62
CA ARG A 351 -18.39 7.95 -5.56
C ARG A 351 -17.33 7.17 -4.77
N GLY A 352 -16.22 7.82 -4.39
CA GLY A 352 -15.13 7.20 -3.63
C GLY A 352 -14.14 6.38 -4.45
N ILE A 353 -13.26 5.70 -3.72
CA ILE A 353 -12.26 4.77 -4.23
C ILE A 353 -12.88 3.39 -4.46
N ASP A 354 -12.30 2.60 -5.37
CA ASP A 354 -12.71 1.21 -5.60
C ASP A 354 -12.49 0.35 -4.34
N ALA A 355 -13.59 0.04 -3.66
CA ALA A 355 -13.62 -0.82 -2.48
C ALA A 355 -13.04 -2.21 -2.74
N ASN A 356 -13.25 -2.78 -3.92
CA ASN A 356 -12.74 -4.11 -4.27
C ASN A 356 -11.23 -4.06 -4.46
N ALA A 357 -10.69 -2.98 -5.02
CA ALA A 357 -9.26 -2.76 -5.10
C ALA A 357 -8.62 -2.65 -3.71
N LEU A 358 -9.25 -1.93 -2.77
CA LEU A 358 -8.78 -1.87 -1.37
C LEU A 358 -8.87 -3.22 -0.66
N ARG A 359 -9.95 -3.98 -0.85
CA ARG A 359 -10.08 -5.36 -0.35
C ARG A 359 -8.97 -6.24 -0.91
N TRP A 360 -8.66 -6.13 -2.20
CA TRP A 360 -7.58 -6.88 -2.82
C TRP A 360 -6.22 -6.48 -2.22
N LEU A 361 -5.95 -5.18 -2.07
CA LEU A 361 -4.71 -4.68 -1.47
C LEU A 361 -4.55 -5.19 -0.03
N ALA A 362 -5.56 -5.06 0.82
CA ALA A 362 -5.54 -5.58 2.18
C ALA A 362 -5.43 -7.11 2.24
N ALA A 363 -5.90 -7.80 1.19
CA ALA A 363 -5.77 -9.24 1.04
C ALA A 363 -4.37 -9.70 0.57
N HIS A 364 -3.50 -8.77 0.16
CA HIS A 364 -2.20 -9.08 -0.44
C HIS A 364 -1.02 -8.36 0.21
N HIS A 365 -1.26 -7.23 0.87
CA HIS A 365 -0.26 -6.35 1.48
C HIS A 365 -0.76 -5.83 2.82
N ASP A 366 0.15 -5.36 3.68
CA ASP A 366 -0.26 -4.69 4.92
C ASP A 366 -0.88 -3.34 4.53
N PRO A 367 -2.14 -3.06 4.89
CA PRO A 367 -2.74 -1.75 4.62
C PRO A 367 -1.90 -0.56 5.10
N ALA A 368 -1.11 -0.74 6.17
CA ALA A 368 -0.23 0.30 6.71
C ALA A 368 0.96 0.63 5.78
N ASP A 369 1.36 -0.30 4.92
CA ASP A 369 2.45 -0.12 3.95
C ASP A 369 1.96 0.56 2.66
N ALA A 370 0.64 0.64 2.45
CA ALA A 370 0.06 1.26 1.27
C ALA A 370 0.22 2.79 1.26
N VAL A 371 0.73 3.32 0.15
CA VAL A 371 0.94 4.76 -0.07
C VAL A 371 0.19 5.18 -1.31
N PHE A 372 -0.83 6.00 -1.13
CA PHE A 372 -1.57 6.55 -2.26
C PHE A 372 -0.73 7.59 -3.00
N VAL A 373 -0.69 7.51 -4.34
CA VAL A 373 0.14 8.37 -5.19
C VAL A 373 -0.70 9.08 -6.25
N ASP A 374 -0.52 10.40 -6.40
CA ASP A 374 -1.13 11.17 -7.50
C ASP A 374 -0.14 12.14 -8.17
N GLY A 375 -0.52 12.65 -9.34
CA GLY A 375 0.28 13.57 -10.14
C GLY A 375 0.43 14.94 -9.50
N TRP A 376 -0.67 15.60 -9.16
CA TRP A 376 -0.62 16.90 -8.49
C TRP A 376 -1.92 17.19 -7.77
N THR A 377 -1.89 18.14 -6.84
CA THR A 377 -3.09 18.62 -6.18
C THR A 377 -3.14 20.15 -6.16
N GLY A 378 -4.20 20.71 -6.75
CA GLY A 378 -4.43 22.16 -6.78
C GLY A 378 -5.24 22.63 -5.58
N LYS A 379 -6.39 22.02 -5.32
CA LYS A 379 -7.31 22.42 -4.23
C LYS A 379 -7.66 21.28 -3.26
N GLY A 380 -6.99 20.13 -3.35
CA GLY A 380 -7.19 19.02 -2.41
C GLY A 380 -8.51 18.27 -2.55
N ALA A 381 -9.17 18.33 -3.72
CA ALA A 381 -10.45 17.63 -3.92
C ALA A 381 -10.29 16.10 -3.79
N ILE A 382 -9.26 15.52 -4.43
CA ILE A 382 -8.95 14.09 -4.33
C ILE A 382 -8.44 13.73 -2.94
N THR A 383 -7.66 14.60 -2.29
CA THR A 383 -7.20 14.40 -0.91
C THR A 383 -8.37 14.19 0.06
N ARG A 384 -9.44 15.01 -0.04
CA ARG A 384 -10.64 14.82 0.79
C ARG A 384 -11.43 13.56 0.42
N GLU A 385 -11.68 13.35 -0.86
CA GLU A 385 -12.41 12.18 -1.36
C GLU A 385 -11.73 10.87 -0.93
N LEU A 386 -10.40 10.80 -1.01
CA LEU A 386 -9.63 9.65 -0.59
C LEU A 386 -9.74 9.44 0.92
N ALA A 387 -9.58 10.50 1.72
CA ALA A 387 -9.69 10.41 3.16
C ALA A 387 -11.06 9.89 3.61
N ASP A 388 -12.14 10.40 3.00
CA ASP A 388 -13.49 9.95 3.26
C ASP A 388 -13.70 8.48 2.83
N ALA A 389 -13.22 8.11 1.64
CA ALA A 389 -13.44 6.78 1.09
C ALA A 389 -12.60 5.68 1.76
N VAL A 390 -11.43 6.02 2.29
CA VAL A 390 -10.54 5.08 2.99
C VAL A 390 -10.93 4.91 4.46
N ALA A 391 -11.69 5.85 5.04
CA ALA A 391 -12.12 5.78 6.45
C ALA A 391 -12.91 4.51 6.81
N GLU A 392 -13.54 3.86 5.82
CA GLU A 392 -14.27 2.60 5.98
C GLU A 392 -13.36 1.35 5.97
N PHE A 393 -12.06 1.50 5.70
CA PHE A 393 -11.10 0.40 5.56
C PHE A 393 -10.02 0.47 6.64
N ASP A 394 -10.00 -0.53 7.53
CA ASP A 394 -9.05 -0.60 8.63
C ASP A 394 -7.60 -0.70 8.13
N GLY A 395 -6.72 0.11 8.72
CA GLY A 395 -5.26 0.03 8.56
C GLY A 395 -4.66 0.87 7.44
N PHE A 396 -5.46 1.33 6.46
CA PHE A 396 -4.96 2.23 5.42
C PHE A 396 -4.72 3.64 5.97
N ASN A 397 -3.60 4.25 5.58
CA ASN A 397 -3.36 5.66 5.83
C ASN A 397 -3.96 6.50 4.68
N PRO A 398 -4.85 7.47 4.96
CA PRO A 398 -5.49 8.29 3.91
C PRO A 398 -4.56 9.38 3.31
N ASP A 399 -3.37 9.58 3.87
CA ASP A 399 -2.40 10.54 3.37
C ASP A 399 -1.94 10.15 1.96
N ILE A 400 -1.96 11.14 1.06
CA ILE A 400 -1.56 10.98 -0.33
C ILE A 400 -0.20 11.65 -0.59
N ALA A 401 0.67 10.93 -1.28
CA ALA A 401 1.92 11.45 -1.81
C ALA A 401 1.69 11.99 -3.24
N VAL A 402 2.16 13.21 -3.51
CA VAL A 402 2.00 13.83 -4.84
C VAL A 402 3.30 14.37 -5.40
N LEU A 403 3.46 14.35 -6.72
CA LEU A 403 4.65 14.94 -7.35
C LEU A 403 4.70 16.46 -7.09
N ALA A 404 3.57 17.16 -7.29
CA ALA A 404 3.47 18.60 -7.06
C ALA A 404 2.21 18.98 -6.24
N ASP A 405 2.38 19.82 -5.23
CA ASP A 405 1.30 20.35 -4.41
C ASP A 405 1.37 21.88 -4.31
N PRO A 406 1.03 22.60 -5.39
CA PRO A 406 0.90 24.07 -5.34
C PRO A 406 -0.25 24.53 -4.44
N GLY A 407 -1.17 23.61 -4.08
CA GLY A 407 -2.35 23.89 -3.26
C GLY A 407 -2.13 23.96 -1.76
N GLY A 408 -1.02 23.45 -1.24
CA GLY A 408 -0.86 23.34 0.21
C GLY A 408 -1.71 22.23 0.84
N CYS A 409 -2.09 21.18 0.10
CA CYS A 409 -3.13 20.23 0.51
C CYS A 409 -2.62 18.94 1.18
N VAL A 410 -1.36 18.59 1.06
CA VAL A 410 -0.77 17.34 1.57
C VAL A 410 0.57 17.58 2.28
N SER A 411 0.97 16.62 3.11
CA SER A 411 2.24 16.62 3.86
C SER A 411 3.42 16.00 3.08
N THR A 412 3.13 15.05 2.19
CA THR A 412 4.15 14.32 1.42
C THR A 412 4.07 14.73 -0.05
N TYR A 413 5.05 15.53 -0.49
CA TYR A 413 5.07 16.10 -1.83
C TYR A 413 6.50 16.23 -2.36
N GLY A 414 6.66 16.18 -3.68
CA GLY A 414 7.95 16.39 -4.34
C GLY A 414 8.32 17.87 -4.44
N THR A 415 7.34 18.72 -4.73
CA THR A 415 7.53 20.18 -4.80
C THR A 415 6.23 20.96 -4.55
N ARG A 416 6.36 22.24 -4.17
CA ARG A 416 5.26 23.23 -4.10
C ARG A 416 5.12 24.06 -5.37
N ASP A 417 6.02 23.86 -6.33
CA ASP A 417 6.02 24.61 -7.57
C ASP A 417 4.79 24.31 -8.43
N ASP A 418 4.29 25.34 -9.12
CA ASP A 418 3.22 25.22 -10.10
C ASP A 418 3.77 25.38 -11.52
N PHE A 419 3.98 24.24 -12.20
CA PHE A 419 4.49 24.17 -13.57
C PHE A 419 3.76 23.07 -14.36
N LEU A 420 3.94 23.08 -15.68
CA LEU A 420 3.32 22.06 -16.54
C LEU A 420 4.02 20.71 -16.35
N ILE A 421 3.31 19.75 -15.76
CA ILE A 421 3.71 18.34 -15.75
C ILE A 421 3.29 17.72 -17.10
N PRO A 422 4.22 17.32 -17.98
CA PRO A 422 3.90 16.88 -19.35
C PRO A 422 2.93 15.69 -19.43
N SER A 423 2.90 14.81 -18.42
CA SER A 423 1.93 13.71 -18.35
C SER A 423 0.47 14.18 -18.23
N ALA A 424 0.22 15.45 -17.90
CA ALA A 424 -1.11 16.03 -17.88
C ALA A 424 -1.64 16.38 -19.30
N CYS A 425 -0.74 16.52 -20.29
CA CYS A 425 -1.03 17.08 -21.61
C CYS A 425 -1.81 16.13 -22.52
N LEU A 426 -1.34 14.89 -22.68
CA LEU A 426 -1.74 14.02 -23.80
C LEU A 426 -2.70 12.86 -23.43
N ASN A 427 -3.37 12.94 -22.26
CA ASN A 427 -4.30 11.91 -21.79
C ASN A 427 -3.71 10.50 -21.80
N SER A 428 -4.38 9.54 -22.44
CA SER A 428 -4.01 8.12 -22.49
C SER A 428 -2.66 7.92 -23.18
N THR A 429 -2.34 8.70 -24.22
CA THR A 429 -1.09 8.59 -25.00
C THR A 429 0.18 8.96 -24.23
N VAL A 430 0.07 9.46 -23.00
CA VAL A 430 1.20 9.63 -22.07
C VAL A 430 0.93 8.97 -20.72
N SER A 431 -0.08 8.10 -20.65
CA SER A 431 -0.55 7.46 -19.42
C SER A 431 -0.90 5.98 -19.63
N GLY A 432 -0.06 5.26 -20.37
CA GLY A 432 -0.17 3.81 -20.54
C GLY A 432 -1.29 3.35 -21.47
N LEU A 433 -1.83 4.27 -22.30
CA LEU A 433 -2.99 4.10 -23.17
C LEU A 433 -4.29 3.70 -22.45
N ILE A 434 -4.37 3.94 -21.15
CA ILE A 434 -5.56 3.65 -20.35
C ILE A 434 -6.54 4.82 -20.43
N SER A 435 -7.84 4.52 -20.51
CA SER A 435 -8.92 5.50 -20.40
C SER A 435 -9.07 6.05 -18.99
N ARG A 436 -9.93 7.05 -18.79
CA ARG A 436 -10.43 7.32 -17.43
C ARG A 436 -11.16 6.09 -16.90
N THR A 437 -11.22 5.94 -15.59
CA THR A 437 -11.90 4.82 -14.97
C THR A 437 -13.42 4.97 -15.09
N VAL A 438 -14.10 3.82 -15.14
CA VAL A 438 -15.52 3.68 -15.42
C VAL A 438 -16.17 2.93 -14.27
N LEU A 439 -17.22 3.51 -13.72
CA LEU A 439 -18.09 2.88 -12.74
C LEU A 439 -19.50 2.88 -13.32
N ASN A 440 -19.90 1.76 -13.90
CA ASN A 440 -21.19 1.55 -14.55
C ASN A 440 -21.82 0.26 -13.99
N ALA A 441 -23.00 0.37 -13.38
CA ALA A 441 -23.65 -0.75 -12.69
C ALA A 441 -24.07 -1.90 -13.63
N ASP A 442 -24.24 -1.64 -14.92
CA ASP A 442 -24.58 -2.67 -15.92
C ASP A 442 -23.35 -3.48 -16.35
N LEU A 443 -22.15 -2.91 -16.18
CA LEU A 443 -20.89 -3.50 -16.64
C LEU A 443 -19.99 -3.96 -15.49
N ILE A 444 -20.16 -3.42 -14.30
CA ILE A 444 -19.34 -3.70 -13.11
C ILE A 444 -20.19 -4.47 -12.11
N GLY A 445 -19.86 -5.75 -11.92
CA GLY A 445 -20.48 -6.59 -10.90
C GLY A 445 -20.02 -6.24 -9.48
N PRO A 446 -20.69 -6.78 -8.44
CA PRO A 446 -20.40 -6.45 -7.03
C PRO A 446 -18.99 -6.82 -6.55
N ASP A 447 -18.35 -7.80 -7.20
CA ASP A 447 -16.98 -8.24 -6.92
C ASP A 447 -15.99 -7.87 -8.05
N ASP A 448 -16.42 -7.06 -9.01
CA ASP A 448 -15.53 -6.54 -10.05
C ASP A 448 -14.84 -5.27 -9.57
N PHE A 449 -13.61 -5.03 -10.04
CA PHE A 449 -13.02 -3.70 -9.97
C PHE A 449 -13.77 -2.73 -10.88
N HIS A 450 -13.65 -1.43 -10.62
CA HIS A 450 -13.98 -0.39 -11.58
C HIS A 450 -13.26 -0.65 -12.91
N GLY A 451 -13.89 -0.30 -14.02
CA GLY A 451 -13.38 -0.62 -15.34
C GLY A 451 -12.48 0.46 -15.95
N ALA A 452 -11.72 0.08 -16.98
CA ALA A 452 -11.11 1.02 -17.92
C ALA A 452 -10.90 0.34 -19.28
N LYS A 453 -10.69 1.14 -20.33
CA LYS A 453 -10.33 0.69 -21.67
C LYS A 453 -8.85 0.88 -21.94
N PHE A 454 -8.27 -0.06 -22.66
CA PHE A 454 -6.95 0.04 -23.27
C PHE A 454 -7.10 0.42 -24.73
N TYR A 455 -6.62 1.62 -25.09
CA TYR A 455 -6.69 2.16 -26.46
C TYR A 455 -5.56 1.61 -27.34
N ARG A 456 -5.62 0.31 -27.66
CA ARG A 456 -4.59 -0.39 -28.43
C ARG A 456 -4.38 0.21 -29.83
N GLU A 457 -5.43 0.77 -30.42
CA GLU A 457 -5.41 1.47 -31.70
C GLU A 457 -4.57 2.75 -31.70
N LEU A 458 -4.17 3.25 -30.52
CA LEU A 458 -3.37 4.47 -30.35
C LEU A 458 -1.88 4.20 -30.06
N LEU A 459 -1.42 2.94 -30.22
CA LEU A 459 -0.02 2.56 -29.98
C LEU A 459 0.98 3.43 -30.77
N ASP A 460 0.65 3.82 -31.99
CA ASP A 460 1.53 4.65 -32.83
C ASP A 460 1.73 6.07 -32.29
N ALA A 461 0.80 6.54 -31.44
CA ALA A 461 0.84 7.85 -30.81
C ALA A 461 1.33 7.80 -29.35
N ASP A 462 1.68 6.61 -28.84
CA ASP A 462 2.05 6.44 -27.44
C ASP A 462 3.45 6.97 -27.12
N VAL A 463 3.50 7.91 -26.19
CA VAL A 463 4.73 8.51 -25.65
C VAL A 463 4.88 8.25 -24.16
N SER A 464 4.12 7.30 -23.58
CA SER A 464 4.20 6.94 -22.16
C SER A 464 5.59 6.46 -21.77
N GLY A 465 6.17 5.54 -22.54
CA GLY A 465 7.55 5.08 -22.35
C GLY A 465 8.57 6.20 -22.53
N PHE A 466 8.42 7.00 -23.59
CA PHE A 466 9.31 8.15 -23.86
C PHE A 466 9.33 9.16 -22.72
N PHE A 467 8.17 9.49 -22.13
CA PHE A 467 8.07 10.33 -20.94
C PHE A 467 8.85 9.75 -19.76
N LEU A 468 8.59 8.49 -19.42
CA LEU A 468 9.22 7.83 -18.28
C LEU A 468 10.74 7.70 -18.43
N ASP A 469 11.20 7.36 -19.64
CA ASP A 469 12.62 7.17 -19.94
C ASP A 469 13.37 8.51 -19.93
N THR A 470 12.76 9.56 -20.48
CA THR A 470 13.36 10.92 -20.47
C THR A 470 13.53 11.45 -19.06
N VAL A 471 12.54 11.27 -18.18
CA VAL A 471 12.65 11.70 -16.78
C VAL A 471 13.65 10.83 -16.01
N ALA A 472 13.62 9.50 -16.19
CA ALA A 472 14.52 8.60 -15.50
C ALA A 472 16.00 8.79 -15.91
N ALA A 473 16.26 9.26 -17.13
CA ALA A 473 17.62 9.60 -17.59
C ALA A 473 18.25 10.76 -16.80
N GLU A 474 17.46 11.58 -16.12
CA GLU A 474 17.95 12.70 -15.30
C GLU A 474 18.30 12.29 -13.85
N PHE A 475 18.05 11.03 -13.44
CA PHE A 475 18.20 10.61 -12.04
C PHE A 475 19.63 10.76 -11.52
N ASP A 476 20.64 10.37 -12.32
CA ASP A 476 22.05 10.55 -11.96
C ASP A 476 22.41 12.03 -11.80
N THR A 477 21.86 12.91 -12.64
CA THR A 477 22.12 14.35 -12.62
C THR A 477 21.55 15.04 -11.38
N VAL A 478 20.38 14.59 -10.90
CA VAL A 478 19.66 15.27 -9.81
C VAL A 478 19.92 14.68 -8.42
N GLY A 479 20.63 13.56 -8.31
CA GLY A 479 20.84 12.81 -7.06
C GLY A 479 21.27 13.65 -5.87
N ASP A 480 22.34 14.44 -6.02
CA ASP A 480 22.87 15.31 -4.95
C ASP A 480 21.86 16.39 -4.55
N VAL A 481 21.18 16.99 -5.54
CA VAL A 481 20.17 18.03 -5.30
C VAL A 481 18.95 17.47 -4.56
N VAL A 482 18.52 16.24 -4.90
CA VAL A 482 17.43 15.55 -4.21
C VAL A 482 17.80 15.31 -2.74
N ALA A 483 19.04 14.92 -2.44
CA ALA A 483 19.48 14.71 -1.06
C ALA A 483 19.36 16.00 -0.22
N ASP A 484 19.74 17.14 -0.79
CA ASP A 484 19.59 18.45 -0.15
C ASP A 484 18.14 18.87 0.02
N ASP A 485 17.29 18.63 -0.99
CA ASP A 485 15.84 18.89 -0.90
C ASP A 485 15.18 18.09 0.19
N VAL A 486 15.46 16.79 0.25
CA VAL A 486 14.88 15.89 1.25
C VAL A 486 15.30 16.33 2.65
N LYS A 487 16.58 16.71 2.83
CA LYS A 487 17.05 17.27 4.10
C LYS A 487 16.30 18.55 4.47
N SER A 488 16.09 19.44 3.51
CA SER A 488 15.34 20.68 3.70
C SER A 488 13.87 20.41 4.05
N LEU A 489 13.18 19.59 3.25
CA LEU A 489 11.77 19.23 3.41
C LEU A 489 11.49 18.51 4.73
N ARG A 490 12.40 17.63 5.19
CA ARG A 490 12.29 16.96 6.49
C ARG A 490 12.49 17.90 7.68
N GLY A 491 13.19 19.02 7.49
CA GLY A 491 13.40 20.04 8.51
C GLY A 491 12.28 21.09 8.59
N GLN A 492 11.36 21.12 7.63
CA GLN A 492 10.26 22.09 7.55
C GLN A 492 8.97 21.54 8.14
N ASP A 493 8.07 22.44 8.58
CA ASP A 493 6.67 22.07 8.83
C ASP A 493 5.96 21.88 7.48
N ARG A 494 5.59 20.63 7.19
CA ARG A 494 4.89 20.24 5.96
C ARG A 494 3.39 20.12 6.15
N SER A 495 2.84 20.54 7.29
CA SER A 495 1.40 20.43 7.59
C SER A 495 0.55 21.09 6.49
N PRO A 496 -0.54 20.45 6.00
CA PRO A 496 -1.41 21.03 4.98
C PRO A 496 -1.97 22.40 5.37
N THR A 497 -1.67 23.42 4.57
CA THR A 497 -2.15 24.79 4.82
C THR A 497 -3.49 25.06 4.17
N TRP A 498 -3.92 24.28 3.17
CA TRP A 498 -5.11 24.48 2.36
C TRP A 498 -5.19 25.87 1.68
N ALA A 499 -4.04 26.47 1.39
CA ALA A 499 -3.95 27.79 0.74
C ALA A 499 -4.68 27.82 -0.61
N GLY A 500 -4.57 26.73 -1.38
CA GLY A 500 -5.20 26.60 -2.67
C GLY A 500 -6.73 26.59 -2.61
N TRP A 501 -7.32 25.97 -1.58
CA TRP A 501 -8.77 25.99 -1.37
C TRP A 501 -9.27 27.40 -1.05
N ARG A 502 -8.62 28.10 -0.11
CA ARG A 502 -8.96 29.49 0.25
C ARG A 502 -8.84 30.43 -0.95
N ALA A 503 -7.82 30.25 -1.78
CA ALA A 503 -7.65 31.04 -2.99
C ALA A 503 -8.78 30.80 -4.00
N VAL A 504 -9.20 29.55 -4.18
CA VAL A 504 -10.32 29.20 -5.05
C VAL A 504 -11.66 29.79 -4.55
N GLU A 505 -11.93 29.75 -3.24
CA GLU A 505 -13.10 30.39 -2.65
C GLU A 505 -13.11 31.90 -2.90
N ARG A 506 -12.01 32.57 -2.57
CA ARG A 506 -11.84 34.02 -2.81
C ARG A 506 -12.06 34.38 -4.28
N ILE A 507 -11.44 33.66 -5.21
CA ILE A 507 -11.57 33.92 -6.65
C ILE A 507 -13.01 33.69 -7.12
N SER A 508 -13.68 32.65 -6.61
CA SER A 508 -15.07 32.35 -6.95
C SER A 508 -16.01 33.49 -6.54
N GLU A 509 -15.77 34.11 -5.38
CA GLU A 509 -16.52 35.27 -4.89
C GLU A 509 -16.17 36.55 -5.66
N GLU A 510 -14.88 36.88 -5.78
CA GLU A 510 -14.37 38.10 -6.40
C GLU A 510 -14.80 38.25 -7.86
N TYR A 511 -14.82 37.14 -8.61
CA TYR A 511 -15.21 37.12 -10.02
C TYR A 511 -16.67 36.70 -10.24
N GLY A 512 -17.48 36.55 -9.18
CA GLY A 512 -18.93 36.28 -9.27
C GLY A 512 -19.29 34.95 -9.93
N ILE A 513 -18.44 33.94 -9.80
CA ILE A 513 -18.58 32.62 -10.45
C ILE A 513 -19.62 31.76 -9.73
N GLY A 514 -19.68 31.85 -8.39
CA GLY A 514 -20.67 31.15 -7.56
C GLY A 514 -20.48 29.63 -7.44
N ASP A 515 -19.50 29.03 -8.12
CA ASP A 515 -19.13 27.62 -8.02
C ASP A 515 -17.61 27.43 -8.13
N VAL A 516 -16.99 26.96 -7.04
CA VAL A 516 -15.56 26.64 -6.95
C VAL A 516 -15.11 25.57 -7.95
N ASN A 517 -16.01 24.79 -8.56
CA ASN A 517 -15.69 23.83 -9.60
C ASN A 517 -15.35 24.47 -10.94
N LEU A 518 -15.79 25.71 -11.17
CA LEU A 518 -15.51 26.49 -12.37
C LEU A 518 -14.18 27.27 -12.28
N VAL A 519 -13.57 27.28 -11.10
CA VAL A 519 -12.21 27.78 -10.85
C VAL A 519 -11.23 26.61 -10.96
N LYS A 520 -10.31 26.68 -11.92
CA LYS A 520 -9.36 25.61 -12.27
C LYS A 520 -7.93 26.05 -11.93
N PRO A 521 -7.46 25.75 -10.72
CA PRO A 521 -6.16 26.23 -10.26
C PRO A 521 -4.99 25.40 -10.79
N GLY A 522 -3.90 26.08 -11.11
CA GLY A 522 -2.65 25.47 -11.50
C GLY A 522 -2.46 25.39 -13.02
N VAL A 523 -1.20 25.38 -13.44
CA VAL A 523 -0.79 25.38 -14.86
C VAL A 523 -1.41 24.22 -15.65
N GLY A 524 -1.38 23.00 -15.08
CA GLY A 524 -1.94 21.82 -15.74
C GLY A 524 -3.45 21.90 -15.96
N GLU A 525 -4.21 22.37 -14.97
CA GLU A 525 -5.66 22.51 -15.06
C GLU A 525 -6.06 23.68 -15.98
N THR A 526 -5.37 24.82 -15.90
CA THR A 526 -5.57 25.95 -16.84
C THR A 526 -5.32 25.51 -18.28
N THR A 527 -4.24 24.76 -18.53
CA THR A 527 -3.94 24.21 -19.86
C THR A 527 -5.06 23.28 -20.34
N ARG A 528 -5.59 22.41 -19.47
CA ARG A 528 -6.74 21.55 -19.82
C ARG A 528 -8.00 22.34 -20.15
N VAL A 529 -8.30 23.40 -19.41
CA VAL A 529 -9.41 24.29 -19.73
C VAL A 529 -9.21 24.92 -21.10
N LEU A 530 -8.03 25.47 -21.35
CA LEU A 530 -7.64 26.06 -22.62
C LEU A 530 -7.63 25.08 -23.79
N LEU A 531 -7.66 23.78 -23.57
CA LEU A 531 -7.70 22.79 -24.64
C LEU A 531 -9.10 22.21 -24.85
N ARG A 532 -9.90 22.10 -23.79
CA ARG A 532 -11.09 21.22 -23.78
C ARG A 532 -12.36 21.89 -23.29
N ARG A 533 -12.29 23.14 -22.88
CA ARG A 533 -13.42 23.91 -22.35
C ARG A 533 -13.43 25.30 -22.98
N VAL A 534 -14.43 26.09 -22.61
CA VAL A 534 -14.56 27.50 -22.99
C VAL A 534 -14.17 28.36 -21.78
N PRO A 535 -12.87 28.67 -21.60
CA PRO A 535 -12.43 29.60 -20.58
C PRO A 535 -12.98 31.00 -20.87
N TRP A 536 -13.40 31.68 -19.80
CA TRP A 536 -13.76 33.09 -19.84
C TRP A 536 -12.55 33.99 -19.61
N LYS A 537 -11.66 33.62 -18.70
CA LYS A 537 -10.50 34.41 -18.28
C LYS A 537 -9.43 33.53 -17.65
N ILE A 538 -8.17 33.95 -17.74
CA ILE A 538 -7.05 33.34 -17.02
C ILE A 538 -6.47 34.38 -16.08
N LEU A 539 -6.27 34.00 -14.82
CA LEU A 539 -5.52 34.78 -13.85
C LEU A 539 -4.08 34.27 -13.83
N ALA A 540 -3.11 35.13 -14.07
CA ALA A 540 -1.69 34.81 -14.03
C ALA A 540 -1.06 35.51 -12.83
N GLN A 541 -0.27 34.78 -12.04
CA GLN A 541 0.50 35.38 -10.96
C GLN A 541 1.54 36.33 -11.57
N ARG A 542 1.57 37.56 -11.07
CA ARG A 542 2.54 38.55 -11.55
C ARG A 542 3.97 38.02 -11.37
N GLY A 543 4.73 38.06 -12.46
CA GLY A 543 6.12 37.58 -12.46
C GLY A 543 6.32 36.06 -12.55
N ALA A 544 5.27 35.27 -12.83
CA ALA A 544 5.37 33.81 -12.98
C ALA A 544 6.26 33.30 -14.15
N GLY A 545 6.96 34.21 -14.85
CA GLY A 545 8.07 33.86 -15.75
C GLY A 545 7.68 32.97 -16.94
N ALA A 546 8.64 32.13 -17.36
CA ALA A 546 8.54 31.23 -18.52
C ALA A 546 7.59 30.04 -18.30
N ASP A 547 7.30 29.68 -17.05
CA ASP A 547 6.39 28.57 -16.70
C ASP A 547 4.96 28.81 -17.26
N LEU A 548 4.59 30.04 -17.61
CA LEU A 548 3.31 30.39 -18.23
C LEU A 548 3.34 30.60 -19.75
N ASP A 549 4.48 30.45 -20.43
CA ASP A 549 4.58 30.83 -21.85
C ASP A 549 3.64 30.02 -22.74
N HIS A 550 3.50 28.72 -22.47
CA HIS A 550 2.53 27.86 -23.17
C HIS A 550 1.07 28.28 -22.87
N VAL A 551 0.75 28.68 -21.64
CA VAL A 551 -0.59 29.17 -21.26
C VAL A 551 -0.90 30.45 -22.01
N ARG A 552 0.04 31.40 -22.07
CA ARG A 552 -0.11 32.67 -22.80
C ARG A 552 -0.30 32.43 -24.29
N LEU A 553 0.46 31.51 -24.88
CA LEU A 553 0.33 31.13 -26.28
C LEU A 553 -1.06 30.56 -26.59
N LEU A 554 -1.52 29.57 -25.82
CA LEU A 554 -2.84 28.95 -25.99
C LEU A 554 -3.98 29.95 -25.76
N ALA A 555 -3.84 30.83 -24.77
CA ALA A 555 -4.81 31.89 -24.49
C ALA A 555 -4.93 32.89 -25.65
N ALA A 556 -3.79 33.32 -26.21
CA ALA A 556 -3.75 34.20 -27.36
C ALA A 556 -4.40 33.56 -28.60
N GLN A 557 -4.14 32.28 -28.86
CA GLN A 557 -4.76 31.53 -29.96
C GLN A 557 -6.28 31.44 -29.83
N ARG A 558 -6.79 31.32 -28.60
CA ARG A 558 -8.24 31.23 -28.32
C ARG A 558 -8.93 32.57 -28.07
N GLY A 559 -8.18 33.68 -28.04
CA GLY A 559 -8.72 35.00 -27.71
C GLY A 559 -9.19 35.13 -26.27
N VAL A 560 -8.57 34.39 -25.34
CA VAL A 560 -8.92 34.38 -23.91
C VAL A 560 -8.04 35.40 -23.19
N PRO A 561 -8.61 36.35 -22.45
CA PRO A 561 -7.82 37.35 -21.73
C PRO A 561 -7.00 36.71 -20.59
N VAL A 562 -5.74 37.12 -20.48
CA VAL A 562 -4.84 36.80 -19.36
C VAL A 562 -4.67 38.06 -18.51
N GLU A 563 -5.10 37.99 -17.26
CA GLU A 563 -5.06 39.09 -16.30
C GLU A 563 -3.98 38.81 -15.24
N GLU A 564 -3.04 39.74 -15.06
CA GLU A 564 -2.01 39.61 -14.04
C GLU A 564 -2.50 40.08 -12.68
N VAL A 565 -2.44 39.18 -11.70
CA VAL A 565 -2.91 39.42 -10.33
C VAL A 565 -1.81 39.09 -9.31
N ASP A 566 -1.96 39.62 -8.11
CA ASP A 566 -1.07 39.33 -6.98
C ASP A 566 -1.70 38.31 -6.02
N GLY A 567 -0.85 37.65 -5.23
CA GLY A 567 -1.30 36.79 -4.12
C GLY A 567 -2.01 35.51 -4.55
N LEU A 568 -1.76 34.99 -5.76
CA LEU A 568 -2.14 33.63 -6.11
C LEU A 568 -1.12 32.64 -5.50
N PRO A 569 -1.58 31.53 -4.90
CA PRO A 569 -0.69 30.43 -4.54
C PRO A 569 -0.27 29.59 -5.77
N TYR A 570 -0.80 29.91 -6.95
CA TYR A 570 -0.56 29.22 -8.22
C TYR A 570 0.10 30.19 -9.21
N SER A 571 0.85 29.65 -10.16
CA SER A 571 1.34 30.41 -11.32
C SER A 571 0.17 30.90 -12.18
N CYS A 572 -0.88 30.10 -12.37
CA CYS A 572 -2.11 30.58 -12.99
C CYS A 572 -3.39 29.85 -12.54
N VAL A 573 -4.54 30.45 -12.87
CA VAL A 573 -5.87 29.90 -12.63
C VAL A 573 -6.74 30.12 -13.87
N GLY A 574 -7.34 29.05 -14.40
CA GLY A 574 -8.33 29.13 -15.47
C GLY A 574 -9.74 29.31 -14.92
N LEU A 575 -10.49 30.27 -15.44
CA LEU A 575 -11.88 30.52 -15.06
C LEU A 575 -12.82 30.08 -16.18
N ILE A 576 -13.81 29.25 -15.86
CA ILE A 576 -14.84 28.78 -16.80
C ILE A 576 -16.10 29.64 -16.66
N HIS A 577 -16.77 29.93 -17.77
CA HIS A 577 -17.98 30.75 -17.77
C HIS A 577 -19.16 30.04 -17.05
N PRO A 578 -19.89 30.70 -16.13
CA PRO A 578 -21.01 30.08 -15.40
C PRO A 578 -22.27 29.82 -16.25
N ARG A 579 -22.44 30.54 -17.36
CA ARG A 579 -23.58 30.39 -18.27
C ARG A 579 -23.09 29.96 -19.65
N TYR A 580 -23.38 28.74 -20.05
CA TYR A 580 -23.15 28.29 -21.43
C TYR A 580 -24.28 28.81 -22.32
N THR A 581 -23.98 29.62 -23.34
CA THR A 581 -24.92 29.94 -24.42
C THR A 581 -24.43 29.22 -25.68
N ARG A 582 -25.18 28.20 -26.12
CA ARG A 582 -24.95 27.48 -27.37
C ARG A 582 -25.04 28.50 -28.52
N GLY A 583 -23.89 28.90 -29.07
CA GLY A 583 -23.76 29.98 -30.07
C GLY A 583 -22.57 30.93 -29.88
N ALA A 584 -21.85 30.88 -28.76
CA ALA A 584 -20.71 31.77 -28.47
C ALA A 584 -19.33 31.24 -28.92
N THR A 585 -19.26 30.07 -29.55
CA THR A 585 -18.04 29.54 -30.17
C THR A 585 -18.32 29.22 -31.64
N GLY A 586 -17.57 29.85 -32.54
CA GLY A 586 -17.54 29.43 -33.93
C GLY A 586 -16.95 28.02 -34.04
N THR A 587 -17.13 27.38 -35.20
CA THR A 587 -16.57 26.05 -35.51
C THR A 587 -15.03 25.97 -35.41
N ASP A 588 -14.39 27.12 -35.19
CA ASP A 588 -12.95 27.36 -35.00
C ASP A 588 -12.55 27.58 -33.52
N GLY A 589 -13.46 27.47 -32.55
CA GLY A 589 -13.13 27.49 -31.11
C GLY A 589 -12.78 28.87 -30.54
N LYS A 590 -13.05 29.96 -31.27
CA LYS A 590 -12.86 31.34 -30.81
C LYS A 590 -14.09 31.84 -30.05
N ALA A 591 -13.86 32.60 -28.98
CA ALA A 591 -14.92 33.30 -28.27
C ALA A 591 -15.55 34.38 -29.17
N VAL A 592 -16.86 34.33 -29.36
CA VAL A 592 -17.60 35.41 -30.03
C VAL A 592 -17.64 36.60 -29.07
N GLY A 593 -16.96 37.69 -29.44
CA GLY A 593 -16.95 38.92 -28.65
C GLY A 593 -18.37 39.45 -28.44
N SER A 594 -18.77 39.68 -27.18
CA SER A 594 -20.02 40.35 -26.88
C SER A 594 -19.94 41.80 -27.35
N LYS A 595 -20.89 42.21 -28.21
CA LYS A 595 -21.24 43.62 -28.37
C LYS A 595 -22.00 44.13 -27.16
#